data_AF-A0A3T0MYJ2-F1
#
_entry.id   AF-A0A3T0MYJ2-F1
#
_cell.length_a   1.000
_cell.length_b   1.000
_cell.length_c   1.000
_cell.angle_alpha   90.00
_cell.angle_beta   90.00
_cell.angle_gamma   90.00
#
_symmetry.space_group_name_H-M   'P 1'
#
loop_
_entity.id
_entity.type
_entity.pdbx_description
1 polymer ?
#
loop_
_entity_poly.entity_id
_entity_poly.type
_entity_poly.pdbx_seq_one_letter_code
_entity_poly.pdbx_strand_id
1 'polypeptide(L)'
;MLDVAAAAISACLATAPDFEKVGTEFDRLGFSVASKRGNDVRWMDPEGQEAFVSELPGLSVCSVWFDGHFPKETRDLNKLINRASAGQPAMKDGPHGPEWQIAPGIVVRALSKQGDSSRFGAGVFVYGEN
;
A
#
# COMPACT_ATOMS: atom_id res chain seq x y z
N MET A 1 12.33 9.89 6.94
CA MET A 1 12.05 8.82 5.98
C MET A 1 10.56 8.82 5.68
N LEU A 2 10.15 9.68 4.74
CA LEU A 2 8.82 9.67 4.12
C LEU A 2 8.93 9.23 2.65
N ASP A 3 10.16 9.14 2.14
CA ASP A 3 10.48 9.04 0.72
C ASP A 3 10.03 7.69 0.15
N VAL A 4 10.28 6.60 0.87
CA VAL A 4 9.99 5.26 0.39
C VAL A 4 8.50 4.93 0.43
N ALA A 5 7.80 5.27 1.52
CA ALA A 5 6.36 5.05 1.62
C ALA A 5 5.59 5.92 0.60
N ALA A 6 6.02 7.17 0.42
CA ALA A 6 5.50 8.04 -0.63
C ALA A 6 5.82 7.51 -2.03
N ALA A 7 7.02 6.94 -2.25
CA ALA A 7 7.41 6.35 -3.52
C ALA A 7 6.57 5.10 -3.85
N ALA A 8 6.38 4.19 -2.88
CA ALA A 8 5.52 3.02 -3.05
C ALA A 8 4.05 3.42 -3.35
N ILE A 9 3.53 4.40 -2.63
CA ILE A 9 2.18 4.94 -2.88
C ILE A 9 2.12 5.64 -4.25
N SER A 10 3.17 6.36 -4.64
CA SER A 10 3.25 7.00 -5.97
C SER A 10 3.28 5.98 -7.10
N ALA A 11 3.97 4.85 -6.94
CA ALA A 11 3.92 3.73 -7.89
C ALA A 11 2.50 3.21 -8.06
N CYS A 12 1.81 2.92 -6.95
CA CYS A 12 0.43 2.45 -6.96
C CYS A 12 -0.55 3.47 -7.57
N LEU A 13 -0.31 4.76 -7.37
CA LEU A 13 -1.10 5.84 -7.98
C LEU A 13 -0.82 5.97 -9.48
N ALA A 14 0.44 5.85 -9.91
CA ALA A 14 0.86 5.97 -11.31
C ALA A 14 0.31 4.84 -12.19
N THR A 15 0.04 3.68 -11.59
CA THR A 15 -0.51 2.53 -12.31
C THR A 15 -2.01 2.41 -12.23
N ALA A 16 -2.75 3.30 -11.56
CA ALA A 16 -4.21 3.26 -11.61
C ALA A 16 -4.72 3.80 -12.97
N PRO A 17 -5.65 3.10 -13.67
CA PRO A 17 -6.36 1.87 -13.26
C PRO A 17 -5.67 0.55 -13.65
N ASP A 18 -4.61 0.59 -14.44
CA ASP A 18 -3.81 -0.57 -14.90
C ASP A 18 -2.91 -1.18 -13.82
N PHE A 19 -3.51 -1.64 -12.72
CA PHE A 19 -2.76 -2.03 -11.51
C PHE A 19 -1.79 -3.21 -11.72
N GLU A 20 -1.99 -4.01 -12.78
CA GLU A 20 -1.08 -5.06 -13.22
C GLU A 20 0.36 -4.56 -13.51
N LYS A 21 0.54 -3.27 -13.78
CA LYS A 21 1.85 -2.65 -14.07
C LYS A 21 2.61 -2.23 -12.81
N VAL A 22 2.02 -2.34 -11.62
CA VAL A 22 2.61 -1.82 -10.38
C VAL A 22 3.99 -2.44 -10.09
N GLY A 23 4.21 -3.69 -10.48
CA GLY A 23 5.51 -4.35 -10.36
C GLY A 23 6.62 -3.64 -11.16
N THR A 24 6.31 -3.12 -12.35
CA THR A 24 7.28 -2.38 -13.17
C THR A 24 7.66 -1.04 -12.51
N GLU A 25 6.71 -0.36 -11.89
CA GLU A 25 7.00 0.86 -11.13
C GLU A 25 7.80 0.57 -9.86
N PHE A 26 7.52 -0.54 -9.17
CA PHE A 26 8.32 -0.99 -8.03
C PHE A 26 9.76 -1.30 -8.44
N ASP A 27 9.97 -2.05 -9.52
CA ASP A 27 11.31 -2.33 -10.06
C ASP A 27 12.05 -1.02 -10.39
N ARG A 28 11.37 -0.04 -11.00
CA ARG A 28 11.95 1.28 -11.35
C ARG A 28 12.39 2.07 -10.13
N LEU A 29 11.71 1.89 -9.00
CA LEU A 29 12.02 2.52 -7.72
C LEU A 29 13.06 1.72 -6.90
N GLY A 30 13.56 0.61 -7.43
CA GLY A 30 14.56 -0.23 -6.76
C GLY A 30 13.98 -1.20 -5.73
N PHE A 31 12.67 -1.39 -5.72
CA PHE A 31 12.04 -2.46 -4.93
C PHE A 31 12.31 -3.81 -5.60
N SER A 32 12.37 -4.85 -4.78
CA SER A 32 12.53 -6.22 -5.22
C SER A 32 11.48 -7.12 -4.59
N VAL A 33 11.08 -8.19 -5.28
CA VAL A 33 10.12 -9.16 -4.73
C VAL A 33 10.77 -9.90 -3.56
N ALA A 34 10.25 -9.70 -2.35
CA ALA A 34 10.69 -10.40 -1.14
C ALA A 34 9.96 -11.73 -0.96
N SER A 35 8.67 -11.80 -1.31
CA SER A 35 7.89 -13.04 -1.28
C SER A 35 6.64 -12.95 -2.15
N LYS A 36 6.16 -14.09 -2.66
CA LYS A 36 4.90 -14.19 -3.39
C LYS A 36 4.07 -15.37 -2.87
N ARG A 37 2.77 -15.18 -2.64
CA ARG A 37 1.82 -16.22 -2.25
C ARG A 37 0.51 -15.99 -3.01
N GLY A 38 0.21 -16.86 -3.98
CA GLY A 38 -0.95 -16.65 -4.84
C GLY A 38 -0.88 -15.30 -5.58
N ASN A 39 -1.89 -14.46 -5.38
CA ASN A 39 -2.00 -13.13 -5.95
C ASN A 39 -1.41 -12.02 -5.04
N ASP A 40 -0.83 -12.40 -3.91
CA ASP A 40 -0.18 -11.49 -2.98
C ASP A 40 1.32 -11.44 -3.25
N VAL A 41 1.85 -10.24 -3.46
CA VAL A 41 3.28 -9.98 -3.69
C VAL A 41 3.77 -8.97 -2.66
N ARG A 42 4.80 -9.36 -1.92
CA ARG A 42 5.54 -8.48 -1.00
C ARG A 42 6.78 -7.98 -1.72
N TRP A 43 6.92 -6.68 -1.76
CA TRP A 43 8.03 -5.92 -2.30
C TRP A 43 8.82 -5.28 -1.17
N MET A 44 10.14 -5.26 -1.31
CA MET A 44 11.05 -4.69 -0.33
C MET A 44 12.08 -3.81 -1.03
N ASP A 45 12.27 -2.61 -0.50
CA ASP A 45 13.31 -1.68 -0.97
C ASP A 45 14.68 -1.99 -0.32
N PRO A 46 15.78 -1.35 -0.75
CA PRO A 46 17.11 -1.56 -0.18
C PRO A 46 17.23 -1.15 1.30
N GLU A 47 16.33 -0.30 1.80
CA GLU A 47 16.29 0.13 3.20
C GLU A 47 15.46 -0.80 4.10
N GLY A 48 14.84 -1.85 3.54
CA GLY A 48 14.03 -2.83 4.26
C GLY A 48 12.59 -2.39 4.54
N GLN A 49 12.10 -1.36 3.83
CA GLN A 49 10.69 -0.97 3.82
C GLN A 49 9.89 -1.84 2.87
N GLU A 50 8.62 -2.03 3.22
CA GLU A 50 7.78 -3.04 2.58
C GLU A 50 6.53 -2.45 1.96
N ALA A 51 6.25 -2.90 0.74
CA ALA A 51 4.98 -2.70 0.06
C ALA A 51 4.36 -4.07 -0.25
N PHE A 52 3.05 -4.16 -0.13
CA PHE A 52 2.27 -5.36 -0.35
C PHE A 52 1.23 -5.07 -1.41
N VAL A 53 1.22 -5.88 -2.45
CA VAL A 53 0.21 -5.83 -3.51
C VAL A 53 -0.60 -7.10 -3.44
N SER A 54 -1.92 -6.94 -3.30
CA SER A 54 -2.88 -8.04 -3.30
C SER A 54 -3.88 -7.84 -4.42
N GLU A 55 -4.01 -8.82 -5.30
CA GLU A 55 -5.01 -8.83 -6.37
C GLU A 55 -6.13 -9.84 -6.07
N LEU A 56 -7.27 -9.33 -5.64
CA LEU A 56 -8.51 -10.08 -5.42
C LEU A 56 -9.46 -9.87 -6.61
N PRO A 57 -10.41 -10.79 -6.87
CA PRO A 57 -11.42 -10.60 -7.91
C PRO A 57 -12.17 -9.26 -7.74
N GLY A 58 -11.94 -8.33 -8.66
CA GLY A 58 -12.55 -6.99 -8.65
C GLY A 58 -11.98 -6.00 -7.63
N LEU A 59 -10.88 -6.35 -6.93
CA LEU A 59 -10.25 -5.49 -5.94
C LEU A 59 -8.73 -5.68 -5.90
N SER A 60 -7.97 -4.64 -6.22
CA SER A 60 -6.53 -4.56 -6.00
C SER A 60 -6.23 -3.68 -4.79
N VAL A 61 -5.33 -4.14 -3.92
CA VAL A 61 -4.94 -3.42 -2.70
C VAL A 61 -3.43 -3.22 -2.69
N CYS A 62 -3.01 -1.96 -2.58
CA CYS A 62 -1.63 -1.55 -2.32
C CYS A 62 -1.49 -1.18 -0.85
N SER A 63 -0.86 -2.02 -0.03
CA SER A 63 -0.59 -1.72 1.37
C SER A 63 0.88 -1.36 1.55
N VAL A 64 1.17 -0.22 2.19
CA VAL A 64 2.55 0.25 2.39
C VAL A 64 2.80 0.45 3.87
N TRP A 65 3.92 -0.09 4.35
CA TRP A 65 4.36 0.08 5.72
C TRP A 65 5.15 1.36 5.90
N PHE A 66 5.02 1.99 7.07
CA PHE A 66 5.84 3.14 7.43
C PHE A 66 6.27 3.10 8.91
N ASP A 67 7.50 3.59 9.15
CA ASP A 67 8.17 3.63 10.46
C ASP A 67 8.07 5.01 11.14
N GLY A 68 6.91 5.67 11.01
CA GLY A 68 6.71 7.07 11.37
C GLY A 68 5.57 7.34 12.35
N HIS A 69 5.43 8.60 12.74
CA HIS A 69 4.35 9.07 13.61
C HIS A 69 3.03 9.08 12.83
N PHE A 70 2.17 8.09 13.09
CA PHE A 70 0.94 7.79 12.34
C PHE A 70 0.11 9.04 11.96
N PRO A 71 -0.28 9.97 12.87
CA PRO A 71 -1.04 11.17 12.49
C PRO A 71 -0.35 12.12 11.51
N LYS A 72 1.00 12.14 11.48
CA LYS A 72 1.75 12.98 10.55
C LYS A 72 1.83 12.31 9.19
N GLU A 73 2.23 11.04 9.17
CA GLU A 73 2.38 10.24 7.97
C GLU A 73 1.07 10.13 7.19
N THR A 74 -0.03 9.76 7.87
CA THR A 74 -1.36 9.65 7.25
C THR A 74 -1.82 10.97 6.61
N ARG A 75 -1.50 12.11 7.21
CA ARG A 75 -1.84 13.43 6.65
C ARG A 75 -1.03 13.76 5.40
N ASP A 76 0.26 13.43 5.39
CA ASP A 76 1.14 13.68 4.25
C ASP A 76 0.79 12.75 3.08
N LEU A 77 0.46 11.48 3.38
CA LEU A 77 -0.08 10.53 2.40
C LEU A 77 -1.44 10.98 1.84
N ASN A 78 -2.35 11.46 2.69
CA ASN A 78 -3.63 11.99 2.23
C ASN A 78 -3.45 13.17 1.26
N LYS A 79 -2.48 14.07 1.51
CA LYS A 79 -2.16 15.16 0.58
C LYS A 79 -1.59 14.64 -0.74
N LEU A 80 -0.69 13.66 -0.67
CA LEU A 80 -0.08 13.03 -1.85
C LEU A 80 -1.16 12.39 -2.74
N ILE A 81 -2.01 11.56 -2.15
CA ILE A 81 -3.09 10.86 -2.84
C ILE A 81 -4.08 11.86 -3.44
N ASN A 82 -4.53 12.86 -2.68
CA ASN A 82 -5.47 13.85 -3.20
C ASN A 82 -4.89 14.71 -4.33
N ARG A 83 -3.58 14.90 -4.38
CA ARG A 83 -2.91 15.60 -5.48
C ARG A 83 -2.84 14.75 -6.74
N ALA A 84 -2.61 13.45 -6.60
CA ALA A 84 -2.42 12.52 -7.72
C ALA A 84 -3.73 11.97 -8.28
N SER A 85 -4.77 11.85 -7.45
CA SER A 85 -6.06 11.29 -7.84
C SER A 85 -7.02 12.39 -8.32
N ALA A 86 -7.64 12.19 -9.50
CA ALA A 86 -8.58 13.14 -10.10
C ALA A 86 -9.84 13.41 -9.24
N GLY A 87 -10.14 12.56 -8.26
CA GLY A 87 -11.38 12.60 -7.46
C GLY A 87 -11.21 12.92 -5.98
N GLN A 88 -10.01 13.26 -5.50
CA GLN A 88 -9.72 13.51 -4.08
C GLN A 88 -10.36 12.47 -3.13
N PRO A 89 -9.91 11.21 -3.19
CA PRO A 89 -10.58 10.13 -2.49
C PRO A 89 -10.60 10.41 -0.98
N ALA A 90 -11.78 10.29 -0.38
CA ALA A 90 -11.93 10.41 1.06
C ALA A 90 -11.19 9.26 1.75
N MET A 91 -10.29 9.62 2.66
CA MET A 91 -9.68 8.67 3.59
C MET A 91 -10.76 8.04 4.46
N LYS A 92 -10.68 6.72 4.66
CA LYS A 92 -11.48 5.99 5.63
C LYS A 92 -10.57 5.27 6.61
N ASP A 93 -10.98 5.17 7.86
CA ASP A 93 -10.32 4.30 8.84
C ASP A 93 -10.79 2.86 8.60
N GLY A 94 -9.96 2.07 7.93
CA GLY A 94 -10.19 0.65 7.70
C GLY A 94 -9.75 -0.21 8.90
N PRO A 95 -10.15 -1.49 8.93
CA PRO A 95 -9.79 -2.42 10.02
C PRO A 95 -8.27 -2.64 10.16
N HIS A 96 -7.50 -2.31 9.12
CA HIS A 96 -6.07 -2.48 9.04
C HIS A 96 -5.30 -1.16 8.97
N GLY A 97 -5.97 -0.02 9.17
CA GLY A 97 -5.39 1.31 9.03
C GLY A 97 -6.10 2.16 7.98
N PRO A 98 -5.61 3.39 7.74
CA PRO A 98 -6.23 4.33 6.83
C PRO A 98 -6.15 3.83 5.39
N GLU A 99 -7.26 3.95 4.67
CA GLU A 99 -7.38 3.51 3.29
C GLU A 99 -8.06 4.55 2.40
N TRP A 100 -7.67 4.55 1.13
CA TRP A 100 -8.16 5.43 0.08
C TRP A 100 -8.53 4.61 -1.15
N GLN A 101 -9.75 4.79 -1.63
CA GLN A 101 -10.17 4.20 -2.91
C GLN A 101 -9.74 5.13 -4.04
N ILE A 102 -8.63 4.83 -4.70
CA ILE A 102 -8.02 5.72 -5.70
C ILE A 102 -8.63 5.55 -7.10
N ALA A 103 -9.28 4.41 -7.36
CA ALA A 103 -10.03 4.11 -8.57
C ALA A 103 -11.09 3.01 -8.28
N PRO A 104 -12.05 2.75 -9.19
CA PRO A 104 -12.93 1.59 -9.06
C PRO A 104 -12.11 0.30 -8.89
N GLY A 105 -12.33 -0.42 -7.79
CA GLY A 105 -11.61 -1.65 -7.49
C GLY A 105 -10.13 -1.48 -7.12
N ILE A 106 -9.63 -0.27 -6.81
CA ILE A 106 -8.24 -0.07 -6.37
C ILE A 106 -8.19 0.72 -5.06
N VAL A 107 -7.54 0.14 -4.06
CA VAL A 107 -7.37 0.71 -2.72
C VAL A 107 -5.88 0.86 -2.40
N VAL A 108 -5.51 2.03 -1.87
CA VAL A 108 -4.22 2.24 -1.20
C VAL A 108 -4.47 2.22 0.30
N ARG A 109 -3.61 1.55 1.06
CA ARG A 109 -3.69 1.42 2.51
C ARG A 109 -2.35 1.72 3.14
N ALA A 110 -2.36 2.50 4.23
CA ALA A 110 -1.18 2.78 5.02
C ALA A 110 -1.17 1.91 6.28
N LEU A 111 -0.08 1.17 6.50
CA LEU A 111 0.14 0.31 7.66
C LEU A 111 1.23 0.92 8.55
N SER A 112 1.00 1.01 9.86
CA SER A 112 2.01 1.51 10.80
C SER A 112 2.59 0.37 11.63
N LYS A 113 3.93 0.31 11.73
CA LYS A 113 4.59 -0.64 12.64
C LYS A 113 4.37 -0.32 14.13
N GLN A 114 4.00 0.92 14.47
CA GLN A 114 3.72 1.33 15.86
C GLN A 114 2.32 0.89 16.33
N GLY A 115 1.41 0.61 15.41
CA GLY A 115 0.16 -0.08 15.70
C GLY A 115 0.38 -1.58 15.53
N ASP A 116 0.65 -2.29 16.62
CA ASP A 116 0.31 -3.71 16.74
C ASP A 116 0.88 -4.63 15.63
N SER A 117 2.20 -4.86 15.63
CA SER A 117 2.85 -5.90 14.82
C SER A 117 2.22 -7.30 15.00
N SER A 118 1.46 -7.53 16.08
CA SER A 118 0.66 -8.75 16.30
C SER A 118 -0.68 -8.82 15.57
N ARG A 119 -1.28 -7.70 15.13
CA ARG A 119 -2.50 -7.71 14.27
C ARG A 119 -2.17 -7.86 12.78
N PHE A 120 -1.00 -7.40 12.38
CA PHE A 120 -0.59 -7.36 10.98
C PHE A 120 0.30 -8.55 10.58
N GLY A 121 0.92 -9.23 11.56
CA GLY A 121 1.81 -10.39 11.36
C GLY A 121 1.10 -11.71 11.00
N ALA A 122 -0.23 -11.74 10.99
CA ALA A 122 -1.01 -12.87 10.49
C ALA A 122 -2.12 -12.44 9.53
N GLY A 123 -2.71 -11.25 9.70
CA GLY A 123 -3.92 -10.83 8.99
C GLY A 123 -3.77 -10.40 7.53
N VAL A 124 -2.59 -9.96 7.08
CA VAL A 124 -2.35 -9.68 5.64
C VAL A 124 -2.32 -10.99 4.82
N PHE A 125 -2.19 -12.13 5.52
CA PHE A 125 -2.32 -13.49 4.97
C PHE A 125 -3.67 -14.17 5.31
N VAL A 126 -4.63 -13.48 5.93
CA VAL A 126 -5.92 -14.07 6.37
C VAL A 126 -7.07 -13.48 5.53
N TYR A 127 -7.12 -13.88 4.27
CA TYR A 127 -8.38 -14.14 3.58
C TYR A 127 -8.44 -15.61 3.15
N GLY A 128 -7.98 -16.50 4.04
CA GLY A 128 -8.13 -17.95 3.91
C GLY A 128 -8.00 -18.60 5.27
N GLU A 129 -9.04 -19.37 5.63
CA GLU A 129 -9.19 -20.28 6.79
C GLU A 129 -9.82 -19.68 8.07
N ASN A 130 -11.14 -19.42 8.00
CA ASN A 130 -12.16 -20.38 8.48
C ASN A 130 -13.51 -20.10 7.80
#